data_AF-A0A1U7VXW1-F1
#
_entry.id   AF-A0A1U7VXW1-F1
#
_cell.length_a   1.000
_cell.length_b   1.000
_cell.length_c   1.000
_cell.angle_alpha   90.00
_cell.angle_beta   90.00
_cell.angle_gamma   90.00
#
_symmetry.space_group_name_H-M   'P 1'
#
loop_
_entity.id
_entity.type
_entity.pdbx_description
1 polymer ?
#
loop_
_entity_poly.entity_id
_entity_poly.type
_entity_poly.pdbx_seq_one_letter_code
_entity_poly.pdbx_strand_id
1 'polypeptide(L)'
;MPGNDIDVYLQPLIQELRELWYDVVQTLESSKNENFKMRAALMWTISNFPGLGNLSGWNTYTQFACPTCNFDTDSCRLKHSRKWCFMGNRRFLESGHRFRLQRVHFNGKIEQREPPIALSGSDILKQMEGINNSFEKVPESNAKGKRTRGKIIAEDGLKQWRKRSTFFDLPYWKSKLLRHNLDLMHIEKNVCENVIYTLLNDTEKSKDNLKARNDLRKMGIRNELWADENGSYRPALFTLLNTKKSGFKKDIFLQTLKNVKMPDGYASNISRCVDLKQQNLKSMKRHDFHILMQHLLPIAIRNVLLDKVTAVLIELSSFFRQLCAKSLSPLDLDRLQSRYFITMNHLEMLFSPTLFTIMVHLTCHLADEAKLGGPQQCQWMYPIERYLGHFKSYVRNMSQPEGSIAEGYLAEDALTFCSQYIEGIEIRFNRPRHVDNFPVDRGSANSSSIFPQVGNGLGARPESVYSLIPGLLLLHYDVMQL
;
A
#
# COMPACT_ATOMS: atom_id res chain seq x y z
N MET A 1 15.20 9.64 -9.80
CA MET A 1 13.79 9.73 -10.27
C MET A 1 13.58 11.13 -10.79
N PRO A 2 12.93 11.29 -11.95
CA PRO A 2 12.79 12.58 -12.64
C PRO A 2 11.92 13.60 -11.87
N GLY A 3 11.20 13.18 -10.81
CA GLY A 3 10.39 14.11 -10.02
C GLY A 3 9.29 14.72 -10.89
N ASN A 4 9.21 16.05 -10.93
CA ASN A 4 8.24 16.75 -11.77
C ASN A 4 8.54 16.61 -13.28
N ASP A 5 9.80 16.37 -13.65
CA ASP A 5 10.27 16.23 -15.04
C ASP A 5 9.75 14.92 -15.69
N ILE A 6 9.02 14.08 -14.93
CA ILE A 6 8.34 12.90 -15.48
C ILE A 6 7.41 13.26 -16.65
N ASP A 7 6.86 14.48 -16.67
CA ASP A 7 5.94 14.91 -17.74
C ASP A 7 6.64 15.01 -19.08
N VAL A 8 7.95 15.29 -19.13
CA VAL A 8 8.74 15.30 -20.37
C VAL A 8 8.76 13.91 -20.98
N TYR A 9 8.97 12.88 -20.16
CA TYR A 9 8.95 11.48 -20.60
C TYR A 9 7.55 10.99 -20.97
N LEU A 10 6.50 11.62 -20.46
CA LEU A 10 5.12 11.28 -20.78
C LEU A 10 4.60 11.98 -22.04
N GLN A 11 5.31 12.97 -22.59
CA GLN A 11 4.86 13.71 -23.79
C GLN A 11 4.50 12.80 -24.97
N PRO A 12 5.32 11.80 -25.37
CA PRO A 12 4.96 10.91 -26.47
C PRO A 12 3.66 10.14 -26.20
N LEU A 13 3.50 9.61 -24.97
CA LEU A 13 2.27 8.93 -24.56
C LEU A 13 1.05 9.84 -24.62
N ILE A 14 1.17 11.09 -24.17
CA ILE A 14 0.07 12.07 -24.21
C ILE A 14 -0.30 12.42 -25.65
N GLN A 15 0.68 12.55 -26.54
CA GLN A 15 0.45 12.78 -27.96
C GLN A 15 -0.31 11.60 -28.58
N GLU A 16 0.17 10.37 -28.43
CA GLU A 16 -0.48 9.17 -28.98
C GLU A 16 -1.91 8.99 -28.43
N LEU A 17 -2.13 9.26 -27.14
CA LEU A 17 -3.46 9.19 -26.54
C LEU A 17 -4.41 10.29 -27.04
N ARG A 18 -3.89 11.43 -27.50
CA ARG A 18 -4.69 12.48 -28.13
C ARG A 18 -5.04 12.09 -29.56
N GLU A 19 -4.07 11.56 -30.30
CA GLU A 19 -4.28 11.02 -31.64
C GLU A 19 -5.36 9.93 -31.56
N LEU A 20 -5.20 8.90 -30.74
CA LEU A 20 -6.20 7.83 -30.55
C LEU A 20 -7.59 8.30 -30.08
N TRP A 21 -7.71 9.50 -29.52
CA TRP A 21 -8.99 10.06 -29.08
C TRP A 21 -9.69 10.87 -30.16
N TYR A 22 -8.95 11.74 -30.86
CA TYR A 22 -9.48 12.63 -31.90
C TYR A 22 -9.38 12.01 -33.29
N ASP A 23 -8.20 11.51 -33.61
CA ASP A 23 -7.81 10.94 -34.88
C ASP A 23 -8.12 9.43 -34.85
N VAL A 24 -9.03 9.01 -35.72
CA VAL A 24 -9.42 7.61 -35.76
C VAL A 24 -8.31 6.81 -36.44
N VAL A 25 -7.57 6.03 -35.65
CA VAL A 25 -6.55 5.11 -36.15
C VAL A 25 -7.25 3.83 -36.65
N GLN A 26 -6.95 3.42 -37.88
CA GLN A 26 -7.42 2.14 -38.43
C GLN A 26 -6.55 1.01 -37.91
N THR A 27 -7.17 -0.04 -37.38
CA THR A 27 -6.50 -1.23 -36.87
C THR A 27 -7.23 -2.48 -37.37
N LEU A 28 -6.48 -3.56 -37.61
CA LEU A 28 -7.03 -4.85 -38.01
C LEU A 28 -7.48 -5.64 -36.77
N GLU A 29 -8.74 -6.05 -36.73
CA GLU A 29 -9.22 -7.07 -35.81
C GLU A 29 -8.82 -8.44 -36.36
N SER A 30 -7.80 -9.08 -35.77
CA SER A 30 -7.19 -10.32 -36.26
C SER A 30 -8.18 -11.49 -36.35
N SER A 31 -9.14 -11.57 -35.42
CA SER A 31 -10.12 -12.66 -35.36
C SER A 31 -11.14 -12.60 -36.50
N LYS A 32 -11.50 -11.40 -36.96
CA LYS A 32 -12.46 -11.18 -38.05
C LYS A 32 -11.79 -10.84 -39.38
N ASN A 33 -10.50 -10.54 -39.36
CA ASN A 33 -9.73 -10.02 -40.49
C ASN A 33 -10.38 -8.75 -41.11
N GLU A 34 -10.93 -7.89 -40.25
CA GLU A 34 -11.63 -6.66 -40.63
C GLU A 34 -10.95 -5.44 -40.00
N ASN A 35 -10.91 -4.32 -40.74
CA ASN A 35 -10.42 -3.07 -40.18
C ASN A 35 -11.51 -2.40 -39.34
N PHE A 36 -11.15 -1.99 -38.13
CA PHE A 36 -12.00 -1.18 -37.28
C PHE A 36 -11.30 0.11 -36.86
N LYS A 37 -12.14 1.05 -36.48
CA LYS A 37 -11.76 2.37 -36.00
C LYS A 37 -11.39 2.27 -34.51
N MET A 38 -10.10 2.19 -34.20
CA MET A 38 -9.63 2.12 -32.83
C MET A 38 -9.69 3.49 -32.16
N ARG A 39 -10.20 3.51 -30.93
CA ARG A 39 -10.10 4.64 -30.01
C ARG A 39 -9.56 4.14 -28.68
N ALA A 40 -8.71 4.94 -28.04
CA ALA A 40 -8.18 4.63 -26.73
C ALA A 40 -8.33 5.82 -25.79
N ALA A 41 -8.51 5.50 -24.51
CA ALA A 41 -8.42 6.48 -23.45
C ALA A 41 -7.61 5.87 -22.32
N LEU A 42 -6.69 6.65 -21.74
CA LEU A 42 -6.09 6.30 -20.46
C LEU A 42 -7.24 6.17 -19.45
N MET A 43 -7.26 5.14 -18.60
CA MET A 43 -8.35 4.96 -17.63
C MET A 43 -8.01 5.61 -16.27
N TRP A 44 -6.85 5.32 -15.71
CA TRP A 44 -6.26 5.99 -14.53
C TRP A 44 -4.76 5.67 -14.47
N THR A 45 -4.03 6.33 -13.58
CA THR A 45 -2.64 5.93 -13.23
C THR A 45 -2.63 5.19 -11.90
N ILE A 46 -1.82 4.15 -11.75
CA ILE A 46 -1.56 3.51 -10.45
C ILE A 46 -0.15 3.91 -10.00
N SER A 47 -0.02 4.42 -8.79
CA SER A 47 1.30 4.83 -8.28
C SER A 47 1.36 4.74 -6.76
N ASN A 48 2.57 4.53 -6.24
CA ASN A 48 2.79 4.78 -4.82
C ASN A 48 2.58 6.27 -4.51
N PHE A 49 2.35 6.59 -3.24
CA PHE A 49 1.94 7.94 -2.86
C PHE A 49 2.93 9.06 -3.24
N PRO A 50 4.26 8.88 -3.13
CA PRO A 50 5.21 9.86 -3.67
C PRO A 50 5.14 10.00 -5.20
N GLY A 51 4.94 8.90 -5.92
CA GLY A 51 4.74 8.89 -7.37
C GLY A 51 3.50 9.67 -7.78
N LEU A 52 2.40 9.54 -7.02
CA LEU A 52 1.19 10.33 -7.22
C LEU A 52 1.49 11.82 -7.17
N GLY A 53 2.31 12.28 -6.23
CA GLY A 53 2.72 13.70 -6.16
C GLY A 53 3.45 14.17 -7.43
N ASN A 54 4.31 13.32 -7.99
CA ASN A 54 5.00 13.61 -9.25
C ASN A 54 4.06 13.60 -10.47
N LEU A 55 3.08 12.70 -10.51
CA LEU A 55 2.14 12.58 -11.64
C LEU A 55 1.08 13.69 -11.62
N SER A 56 0.53 14.00 -10.44
CA SER A 56 -0.52 15.00 -10.26
C SER A 56 0.01 16.43 -10.13
N GLY A 57 1.26 16.61 -9.68
CA GLY A 57 1.80 17.91 -9.28
C GLY A 57 1.41 18.32 -7.85
N TRP A 58 0.65 17.51 -7.12
CA TRP A 58 0.25 17.78 -5.73
C TRP A 58 1.39 17.54 -4.75
N ASN A 59 1.60 18.45 -3.80
CA ASN A 59 2.64 18.30 -2.78
C ASN A 59 2.20 17.35 -1.66
N THR A 60 2.73 16.13 -1.68
CA THR A 60 2.40 15.06 -0.72
C THR A 60 3.17 15.14 0.61
N TYR A 61 3.91 16.22 0.87
CA TYR A 61 4.78 16.37 2.05
C TYR A 61 4.35 17.49 3.02
N THR A 62 3.25 18.18 2.72
CA THR A 62 2.72 19.30 3.50
C THR A 62 1.61 18.86 4.46
N GLN A 63 1.03 19.81 5.17
CA GLN A 63 -0.18 19.61 5.98
C GLN A 63 -1.40 19.20 5.14
N PHE A 64 -1.40 19.52 3.84
CA PHE A 64 -2.44 19.17 2.87
C PHE A 64 -2.04 17.97 2.01
N ALA A 65 -1.25 17.04 2.55
CA ALA A 65 -0.68 15.96 1.76
C ALA A 65 -1.73 15.12 1.00
N CYS A 66 -2.94 14.97 1.53
CA CYS A 66 -4.01 14.22 0.89
C CYS A 66 -4.63 15.03 -0.27
N PRO A 67 -4.51 14.56 -1.54
CA PRO A 67 -5.10 15.26 -2.67
C PRO A 67 -6.63 15.22 -2.66
N THR A 68 -7.23 14.17 -2.10
CA THR A 68 -8.69 13.97 -2.03
C THR A 68 -9.34 14.90 -1.02
N CYS A 69 -8.77 15.00 0.19
CA CYS A 69 -9.20 15.98 1.19
C CYS A 69 -8.76 17.41 0.85
N ASN A 70 -7.76 17.56 -0.05
CA ASN A 70 -7.27 18.83 -0.56
C ASN A 70 -6.94 19.82 0.59
N PHE A 71 -7.30 21.10 0.46
CA PHE A 71 -7.11 22.11 1.51
C PHE A 71 -7.95 21.90 2.77
N ASP A 72 -8.93 20.99 2.76
CA ASP A 72 -9.72 20.59 3.94
C ASP A 72 -9.11 19.37 4.67
N THR A 73 -7.85 19.04 4.37
CA THR A 73 -7.12 18.00 5.11
C THR A 73 -6.92 18.39 6.58
N ASP A 74 -7.45 17.58 7.50
CA ASP A 74 -7.25 17.78 8.94
C ASP A 74 -5.92 17.16 9.39
N SER A 75 -4.92 18.01 9.62
CA SER A 75 -3.59 17.57 10.05
C SER A 75 -3.01 18.41 11.18
N CYS A 76 -2.09 17.82 11.91
CA CYS A 76 -1.40 18.45 13.02
C CYS A 76 0.11 18.19 12.94
N ARG A 77 0.90 19.25 13.16
CA ARG A 77 2.36 19.15 13.21
C ARG A 77 2.79 18.69 14.60
N LEU A 78 3.26 17.45 14.71
CA LEU A 78 3.85 16.94 15.95
C LEU A 78 5.23 17.58 16.18
N LYS A 79 5.37 18.29 17.31
CA LYS A 79 6.53 19.14 17.64
C LYS A 79 7.78 18.32 17.89
N HIS A 80 7.70 17.28 18.70
CA HIS A 80 8.83 16.44 19.11
C HIS A 80 9.15 15.39 18.04
N SER A 81 8.13 14.73 17.48
CA SER A 81 8.32 13.76 16.40
C SER A 81 8.74 14.38 15.07
N ARG A 82 8.49 15.68 14.89
CA ARG A 82 8.74 16.40 13.63
C ARG A 82 8.07 15.72 12.42
N LYS A 83 6.86 15.17 12.60
CA LYS A 83 5.99 14.67 11.52
C LYS A 83 4.60 15.33 11.51
N TRP A 84 3.94 15.28 10.36
CA TRP A 84 2.49 15.54 10.26
C TRP A 84 1.72 14.28 10.67
N CYS A 85 0.67 14.45 11.47
CA CYS A 85 -0.32 13.41 11.73
C CYS A 85 -1.71 13.87 11.27
N PHE A 86 -2.59 12.91 10.98
CA PHE A 86 -3.89 13.11 10.34
C PHE A 86 -4.98 12.40 11.17
N MET A 87 -5.56 13.10 12.14
CA MET A 87 -6.45 12.54 13.18
C MET A 87 -7.91 13.01 13.06
N GLY A 88 -8.32 13.46 11.87
CA GLY A 88 -9.68 13.95 11.62
C GLY A 88 -10.73 12.86 11.44
N ASN A 89 -10.55 11.64 11.98
CA ASN A 89 -11.40 10.49 11.62
C ASN A 89 -12.86 10.64 12.09
N ARG A 90 -13.12 11.47 13.12
CA ARG A 90 -14.45 11.70 13.67
C ARG A 90 -15.40 12.40 12.69
N ARG A 91 -14.88 13.21 11.78
CA ARG A 91 -15.69 14.00 10.84
C ARG A 91 -16.41 13.14 9.79
N PHE A 92 -15.98 11.89 9.62
CA PHE A 92 -16.60 10.92 8.72
C PHE A 92 -17.71 10.09 9.38
N LEU A 93 -17.97 10.30 10.68
CA LEU A 93 -19.10 9.70 11.38
C LEU A 93 -20.33 10.60 11.26
N GLU A 94 -21.52 10.01 11.37
CA GLU A 94 -22.78 10.75 11.45
C GLU A 94 -22.74 11.83 12.54
N SER A 95 -23.41 12.97 12.30
CA SER A 95 -23.38 14.17 13.17
C SER A 95 -23.74 13.89 14.63
N GLY A 96 -24.69 12.98 14.88
CA GLY A 96 -25.12 12.57 16.21
C GLY A 96 -24.25 11.50 16.88
N HIS A 97 -23.20 11.00 16.22
CA HIS A 97 -22.43 9.87 16.73
C HIS A 97 -21.67 10.23 18.01
N ARG A 98 -21.76 9.37 19.05
CA ARG A 98 -21.16 9.60 20.38
C ARG A 98 -19.69 10.03 20.36
N PHE A 99 -18.89 9.49 19.43
CA PHE A 99 -17.47 9.83 19.31
C PHE A 99 -17.22 11.29 18.89
N ARG A 100 -18.11 11.90 18.09
CA ARG A 100 -18.01 13.33 17.74
C ARG A 100 -18.11 14.22 18.98
N LEU A 101 -18.88 13.80 19.99
CA LEU A 101 -19.09 14.52 21.25
C LEU A 101 -18.00 14.28 22.30
N GLN A 102 -17.22 13.20 22.19
CA GLN A 102 -16.21 12.84 23.18
C GLN A 102 -14.95 13.71 23.08
N ARG A 103 -14.61 14.40 24.18
CA ARG A 103 -13.40 15.24 24.27
C ARG A 103 -12.19 14.48 24.81
N VAL A 104 -12.38 13.77 25.93
CA VAL A 104 -11.29 13.21 26.76
C VAL A 104 -10.46 12.16 26.03
N HIS A 105 -11.11 11.27 25.26
CA HIS A 105 -10.41 10.17 24.58
C HIS A 105 -9.74 10.57 23.26
N PHE A 106 -10.03 11.78 22.76
CA PHE A 106 -9.56 12.30 21.47
C PHE A 106 -8.65 13.53 21.68
N ASN A 107 -8.89 14.61 20.93
CA ASN A 107 -8.06 15.82 20.91
C ASN A 107 -8.56 16.94 21.85
N GLY A 108 -9.45 16.63 22.79
CA GLY A 108 -10.05 17.62 23.71
C GLY A 108 -11.19 18.46 23.12
N LYS A 109 -11.52 18.31 21.84
CA LYS A 109 -12.57 19.09 21.14
C LYS A 109 -13.76 18.23 20.73
N ILE A 110 -14.93 18.84 20.62
CA ILE A 110 -16.11 18.27 19.93
C ILE A 110 -15.91 18.44 18.42
N GLU A 111 -16.28 17.43 17.64
CA GLU A 111 -16.20 17.46 16.18
C GLU A 111 -17.58 17.77 15.56
N GLN A 112 -17.72 18.97 14.99
CA GLN A 112 -18.94 19.41 14.31
C GLN A 112 -18.75 19.57 12.79
N ARG A 113 -17.53 19.41 12.27
CA ARG A 113 -17.26 19.55 10.85
C ARG A 113 -17.74 18.33 10.07
N GLU A 114 -18.21 18.58 8.85
CA GLU A 114 -18.58 17.54 7.88
C GLU A 114 -17.34 16.95 7.19
N PRO A 115 -17.44 15.79 6.54
CA PRO A 115 -16.31 15.21 5.83
C PRO A 115 -15.86 16.09 4.65
N PRO A 116 -14.57 16.02 4.24
CA PRO A 116 -14.08 16.77 3.10
C PRO A 116 -14.82 16.43 1.81
N ILE A 117 -15.07 17.46 0.99
CA ILE A 117 -15.73 17.31 -0.30
C ILE A 117 -14.68 16.95 -1.36
N ALA A 118 -14.89 15.84 -2.06
CA ALA A 118 -14.05 15.44 -3.18
C ALA A 118 -14.23 16.42 -4.35
N LEU A 119 -13.13 17.01 -4.81
CA LEU A 119 -13.14 17.98 -5.90
C LEU A 119 -13.29 17.30 -7.27
N SER A 120 -14.07 17.93 -8.16
CA SER A 120 -14.14 17.49 -9.56
C SER A 120 -12.83 17.77 -10.27
N GLY A 121 -12.60 17.11 -11.41
CA GLY A 121 -11.41 17.40 -12.23
C GLY A 121 -11.43 18.84 -12.78
N SER A 122 -12.61 19.43 -12.97
CA SER A 122 -12.74 20.84 -13.36
C SER A 122 -12.34 21.80 -12.24
N ASP A 123 -12.69 21.48 -10.99
CA ASP A 123 -12.26 22.30 -9.83
C ASP A 123 -10.75 22.22 -9.62
N ILE A 124 -10.16 21.03 -9.79
CA ILE A 124 -8.71 20.84 -9.74
C ILE A 124 -8.03 21.63 -10.87
N LEU A 125 -8.57 21.59 -12.08
CA LEU A 125 -8.01 22.33 -13.20
C LEU A 125 -8.02 23.85 -12.92
N LYS A 126 -9.10 24.38 -12.34
CA LYS A 126 -9.17 25.78 -11.90
C LYS A 126 -8.11 26.12 -10.85
N GLN A 127 -7.87 25.23 -9.88
CA GLN A 127 -6.81 25.43 -8.88
C GLN A 127 -5.40 25.47 -9.49
N MET A 128 -5.22 24.91 -10.69
CA MET A 128 -3.95 24.92 -11.42
C MET A 128 -3.80 26.12 -12.38
N GLU A 129 -4.82 26.97 -12.52
CA GLU A 129 -4.73 28.16 -13.37
C GLU A 129 -3.61 29.09 -12.89
N GLY A 130 -2.77 29.58 -13.81
CA GLY A 130 -1.62 30.42 -13.49
C GLY A 130 -0.37 29.67 -12.98
N ILE A 131 -0.38 28.34 -12.95
CA ILE A 131 0.82 27.54 -12.67
C ILE A 131 1.59 27.30 -13.96
N ASN A 132 2.76 27.94 -14.08
CA ASN A 132 3.68 27.70 -15.18
C ASN A 132 4.60 26.52 -14.86
N ASN A 133 4.65 25.55 -15.76
CA ASN A 133 5.61 24.45 -15.67
C ASN A 133 6.98 24.93 -16.15
N SER A 134 7.88 25.26 -15.23
CA SER A 134 9.29 25.48 -15.57
C SER A 134 10.04 24.15 -15.53
N PHE A 135 10.37 23.60 -16.70
CA PHE A 135 11.18 22.37 -16.83
C PHE A 135 12.69 22.65 -17.00
N GLU A 136 13.12 23.90 -16.84
CA GLU A 136 14.54 24.26 -16.94
C GLU A 136 15.30 23.91 -15.66
N LYS A 137 16.26 23.01 -15.78
CA LYS A 137 17.38 22.93 -14.84
C LYS A 137 18.20 24.20 -15.00
N VAL A 138 18.00 25.18 -14.12
CA VAL A 138 19.02 26.21 -13.90
C VAL A 138 20.32 25.49 -13.57
N PRO A 139 21.46 25.79 -14.22
CA PRO A 139 22.72 25.15 -13.89
C PRO A 139 23.04 25.49 -12.43
N GLU A 140 23.05 24.47 -11.56
CA GLU A 140 23.58 24.63 -10.22
C GLU A 140 25.06 25.01 -10.36
N SER A 141 25.37 26.28 -10.14
CA SER A 141 26.73 26.74 -9.98
C SER A 141 27.42 25.87 -8.93
N ASN A 142 28.49 25.21 -9.35
CA ASN A 142 29.37 24.35 -8.58
C ASN A 142 29.49 24.71 -7.09
N ALA A 143 28.74 24.01 -6.24
CA ALA A 143 29.04 23.89 -4.82
C ALA A 143 29.06 22.40 -4.44
N LYS A 144 30.22 21.78 -4.60
CA LYS A 144 30.53 20.50 -3.94
C LYS A 144 30.42 20.72 -2.42
N GLY A 145 29.30 20.33 -1.82
CA GLY A 145 29.08 20.45 -0.39
C GLY A 145 27.97 19.52 0.10
N LYS A 146 28.32 18.60 1.00
CA LYS A 146 27.47 17.71 1.81
C LYS A 146 25.99 18.12 1.88
N ARG A 147 25.07 17.17 1.59
CA ARG A 147 23.63 17.25 1.92
C ARG A 147 23.44 17.75 3.36
N THR A 148 23.21 19.05 3.53
CA THR A 148 22.96 19.63 4.85
C THR A 148 21.52 19.33 5.22
N ARG A 149 21.34 18.28 6.01
CA ARG A 149 20.12 18.00 6.79
C ARG A 149 19.98 19.11 7.84
N GLY A 150 19.44 20.26 7.46
CA GLY A 150 19.33 21.39 8.38
C GLY A 150 19.29 22.75 7.70
N LYS A 151 18.34 22.98 6.80
CA LYS A 151 17.78 24.32 6.64
C LYS A 151 16.42 24.30 7.31
N ILE A 152 16.31 25.06 8.40
CA ILE A 152 15.05 25.49 8.98
C ILE A 152 14.27 26.09 7.82
N ILE A 153 13.21 25.39 7.38
CA ILE A 153 12.28 25.93 6.39
C ILE A 153 11.58 27.07 7.12
N ALA A 154 12.02 28.29 6.83
CA ALA A 154 11.25 29.48 7.11
C ALA A 154 9.85 29.28 6.52
N GLU A 155 8.83 29.68 7.27
CA GLU A 155 7.39 29.53 7.01
C GLU A 155 6.86 30.33 5.79
N ASP A 156 7.73 30.64 4.81
CA ASP A 156 7.37 31.38 3.61
C ASP A 156 7.37 30.46 2.37
N GLY A 157 6.18 30.13 1.85
CA GLY A 157 5.97 29.90 0.41
C GLY A 157 6.06 28.47 -0.17
N LEU A 158 5.79 27.38 0.56
CA LEU A 158 5.61 26.07 -0.10
C LEU A 158 4.29 26.03 -0.90
N LYS A 159 4.34 26.31 -2.21
CA LYS A 159 3.19 26.13 -3.11
C LYS A 159 2.69 24.68 -3.04
N GLN A 160 1.39 24.50 -2.83
CA GLN A 160 0.76 23.18 -2.72
C GLN A 160 0.75 22.45 -4.06
N TRP A 161 0.45 23.16 -5.14
CA TRP A 161 0.65 22.69 -6.50
C TRP A 161 2.06 23.06 -6.97
N ARG A 162 2.79 22.06 -7.46
CA ARG A 162 4.17 22.21 -7.94
C ARG A 162 4.27 22.32 -9.46
N LYS A 163 3.24 21.86 -10.17
CA LYS A 163 3.10 21.90 -11.62
C LYS A 163 1.64 21.64 -12.01
N ARG A 164 1.28 22.01 -13.24
CA ARG A 164 0.10 21.51 -13.93
C ARG A 164 0.43 20.16 -14.55
N SER A 165 -0.33 19.12 -14.19
CA SER A 165 -0.13 17.77 -14.73
C SER A 165 -0.41 17.70 -16.23
N THR A 166 0.50 17.09 -17.00
CA THR A 166 0.34 16.84 -18.45
C THR A 166 -0.93 16.05 -18.79
N PHE A 167 -1.44 15.23 -17.87
CA PHE A 167 -2.68 14.48 -18.12
C PHE A 167 -3.90 15.38 -18.34
N PHE A 168 -3.89 16.63 -17.87
CA PHE A 168 -4.96 17.59 -18.17
C PHE A 168 -4.95 18.10 -19.63
N ASP A 169 -3.96 17.72 -20.43
CA ASP A 169 -3.98 17.93 -21.88
C ASP A 169 -4.85 16.89 -22.61
N LEU A 170 -5.20 15.79 -21.93
CA LEU A 170 -6.19 14.84 -22.41
C LEU A 170 -7.61 15.40 -22.17
N PRO A 171 -8.46 15.49 -23.20
CA PRO A 171 -9.75 16.20 -23.12
C PRO A 171 -10.73 15.61 -22.12
N TYR A 172 -10.66 14.30 -21.91
CA TYR A 172 -11.53 13.54 -21.02
C TYR A 172 -11.02 13.49 -19.56
N TRP A 173 -9.78 13.91 -19.29
CA TRP A 173 -9.16 13.72 -17.96
C TRP A 173 -9.88 14.49 -16.85
N LYS A 174 -10.33 15.72 -17.15
CA LYS A 174 -11.10 16.55 -16.20
C LYS A 174 -12.45 15.95 -15.82
N SER A 175 -13.00 15.08 -16.68
CA SER A 175 -14.31 14.44 -16.48
C SER A 175 -14.22 13.14 -15.67
N LYS A 176 -13.02 12.63 -15.42
CA LYS A 176 -12.84 11.39 -14.65
C LYS A 176 -13.04 11.62 -13.16
N LEU A 177 -13.77 10.70 -12.54
CA LEU A 177 -13.91 10.64 -11.08
C LEU A 177 -12.63 10.08 -10.42
N LEU A 178 -12.07 9.00 -10.99
CA LEU A 178 -10.82 8.39 -10.54
C LEU A 178 -9.69 8.68 -11.54
N ARG A 179 -8.74 9.52 -11.15
CA ARG A 179 -7.60 9.95 -12.00
C ARG A 179 -6.31 9.23 -11.62
N HIS A 180 -5.96 9.31 -10.34
CA HIS A 180 -4.78 8.69 -9.76
C HIS A 180 -5.24 7.70 -8.70
N ASN A 181 -4.97 6.43 -8.93
CA ASN A 181 -5.31 5.33 -8.06
C ASN A 181 -4.17 5.10 -7.07
N LEU A 182 -4.51 4.93 -5.80
CA LEU A 182 -3.54 4.67 -4.76
C LEU A 182 -3.07 3.23 -4.83
N ASP A 183 -1.75 3.04 -4.79
CA ASP A 183 -1.18 1.70 -4.67
C ASP A 183 -1.51 1.10 -3.28
N LEU A 184 -2.57 0.29 -3.25
CA LEU A 184 -3.07 -0.37 -2.05
C LEU A 184 -2.00 -1.26 -1.40
N MET A 185 -1.23 -1.99 -2.21
CA MET A 185 -0.16 -2.86 -1.71
C MET A 185 0.84 -2.06 -0.87
N HIS A 186 1.24 -0.88 -1.34
CA HIS A 186 2.14 -0.02 -0.58
C HIS A 186 1.48 0.57 0.66
N ILE A 187 0.23 1.03 0.56
CA ILE A 187 -0.49 1.60 1.70
C ILE A 187 -0.63 0.55 2.80
N GLU A 188 -1.20 -0.62 2.49
CA GLU A 188 -1.43 -1.70 3.44
C GLU A 188 -0.13 -2.16 4.09
N LYS A 189 0.94 -2.31 3.31
CA LYS A 189 2.28 -2.59 3.86
C LYS A 189 2.67 -1.55 4.91
N ASN A 190 2.58 -0.26 4.59
CA ASN A 190 2.99 0.81 5.50
C ASN A 190 2.13 0.83 6.78
N VAL A 191 0.83 0.59 6.65
CA VAL A 191 -0.10 0.50 7.79
C VAL A 191 0.27 -0.71 8.67
N CYS A 192 0.44 -1.89 8.05
CA CYS A 192 0.83 -3.12 8.74
C CYS A 192 2.19 -2.96 9.46
N GLU A 193 3.20 -2.42 8.78
CA GLU A 193 4.51 -2.11 9.39
C GLU A 193 4.36 -1.19 10.60
N ASN A 194 3.61 -0.09 10.46
CA ASN A 194 3.40 0.86 11.54
C ASN A 194 2.72 0.20 12.75
N VAL A 195 1.72 -0.66 12.53
CA VAL A 195 1.04 -1.42 13.59
C VAL A 195 2.01 -2.39 14.24
N ILE A 196 2.58 -3.32 13.47
CA ILE A 196 3.42 -4.42 13.96
C ILE A 196 4.63 -3.92 14.75
N TYR A 197 5.37 -2.96 14.21
CA TYR A 197 6.57 -2.45 14.89
C TYR A 197 6.21 -1.63 16.14
N THR A 198 5.00 -1.07 16.20
CA THR A 198 4.48 -0.44 17.43
C THR A 198 4.09 -1.47 18.47
N LEU A 199 3.44 -2.57 18.08
CA LEU A 199 3.12 -3.69 18.99
C LEU A 199 4.38 -4.32 19.58
N LEU A 200 5.41 -4.54 18.75
CA LEU A 200 6.69 -5.15 19.15
C LEU A 200 7.60 -4.20 19.95
N ASN A 201 7.21 -2.93 20.11
CA ASN A 201 8.04 -1.86 20.69
C ASN A 201 9.43 -1.80 20.06
N ASP A 202 9.47 -1.81 18.73
CA ASP A 202 10.71 -1.73 17.97
C ASP A 202 11.40 -0.38 18.18
N THR A 203 12.70 -0.38 18.46
CA THR A 203 13.45 0.82 18.85
C THR A 203 13.52 1.89 17.75
N GLU A 204 13.46 1.49 16.48
CA GLU A 204 13.60 2.40 15.35
C GLU A 204 12.26 2.72 14.70
N LYS A 205 11.39 1.71 14.56
CA LYS A 205 10.19 1.78 13.72
C LYS A 205 8.90 1.99 14.51
N SER A 206 8.90 1.77 15.82
CA SER A 206 7.71 1.98 16.65
C SER A 206 7.17 3.41 16.51
N LYS A 207 5.85 3.51 16.38
CA LYS A 207 5.14 4.79 16.47
C LYS A 207 4.95 5.23 17.91
N ASP A 208 5.19 4.38 18.88
CA ASP A 208 5.17 4.72 20.30
C ASP A 208 6.59 4.76 20.84
N ASN A 209 7.15 5.96 20.95
CA ASN A 209 8.50 6.23 21.44
C ASN A 209 8.52 7.50 22.30
N LEU A 210 9.66 7.84 22.89
CA LEU A 210 9.78 9.03 23.75
C LEU A 210 9.30 10.32 23.08
N LYS A 211 9.57 10.52 21.78
CA LYS A 211 9.08 11.71 21.05
C LYS A 211 7.56 11.71 20.96
N ALA A 212 6.96 10.55 20.69
CA ALA A 212 5.51 10.38 20.65
C ALA A 212 4.87 10.69 22.03
N ARG A 213 5.49 10.23 23.13
CA ARG A 213 5.02 10.55 24.50
C ARG A 213 5.11 12.03 24.83
N ASN A 214 6.20 12.69 24.40
CA ASN A 214 6.35 14.14 24.58
C ASN A 214 5.36 14.93 23.72
N ASP A 215 5.01 14.43 22.52
CA ASP A 215 3.94 15.01 21.71
C ASP A 215 2.58 14.93 22.41
N LEU A 216 2.24 13.79 23.04
CA LEU A 216 1.02 13.66 23.85
C LEU A 216 0.97 14.71 24.98
N ARG A 217 2.10 14.89 25.70
CA ARG A 217 2.23 15.93 26.74
C ARG A 217 2.06 17.33 26.17
N LYS A 218 2.68 17.62 25.02
CA LYS A 218 2.56 18.93 24.37
C LYS A 218 1.14 19.22 23.87
N MET A 219 0.43 18.18 23.44
CA MET A 219 -0.97 18.26 23.01
C MET A 219 -1.97 18.33 24.17
N GLY A 220 -1.54 18.05 25.40
CA GLY A 220 -2.43 18.06 26.57
C GLY A 220 -3.43 16.90 26.59
N ILE A 221 -3.12 15.77 25.94
CA ILE A 221 -4.00 14.60 25.85
C ILE A 221 -3.34 13.37 26.47
N ARG A 222 -4.14 12.47 27.06
CA ARG A 222 -3.71 11.17 27.63
C ARG A 222 -2.55 11.28 28.61
N ASN A 223 -2.77 11.99 29.72
CA ASN A 223 -1.75 12.22 30.74
C ASN A 223 -1.20 10.92 31.35
N GLU A 224 -1.97 9.85 31.35
CA GLU A 224 -1.56 8.52 31.78
C GLU A 224 -0.45 7.89 30.93
N LEU A 225 -0.22 8.42 29.72
CA LEU A 225 0.80 7.95 28.77
C LEU A 225 2.01 8.88 28.67
N TRP A 226 2.07 9.97 29.43
CA TRP A 226 3.18 10.92 29.34
C TRP A 226 4.49 10.32 29.84
N ALA A 227 5.59 10.78 29.26
CA ALA A 227 6.91 10.51 29.80
C ALA A 227 7.17 11.41 31.03
N ASP A 228 7.89 10.86 32.01
CA ASP A 228 8.38 11.62 33.15
C ASP A 228 9.54 12.56 32.75
N GLU A 229 10.02 13.35 33.70
CA GLU A 229 11.12 14.31 33.47
C GLU A 229 12.45 13.63 33.11
N ASN A 230 12.62 12.36 33.50
CA ASN A 230 13.78 11.54 33.18
C ASN A 230 13.65 10.85 31.81
N GLY A 231 12.53 11.04 31.10
CA GLY A 231 12.27 10.44 29.80
C GLY A 231 11.81 8.98 29.85
N SER A 232 11.46 8.47 31.03
CA SER A 232 10.86 7.15 31.21
C SER A 232 9.34 7.21 31.03
N TYR A 233 8.74 6.15 30.49
CA TYR A 233 7.29 6.07 30.30
C TYR A 233 6.80 4.63 30.42
N ARG A 234 5.54 4.47 30.82
CA ARG A 234 4.91 3.14 30.94
C ARG A 234 4.58 2.59 29.54
N PRO A 235 4.73 1.27 29.32
CA PRO A 235 4.23 0.63 28.12
C PRO A 235 2.73 0.88 27.92
N ALA A 236 2.31 1.07 26.68
CA ALA A 236 0.91 1.23 26.36
C ALA A 236 0.18 -0.12 26.34
N LEU A 237 -1.15 -0.05 26.34
CA LEU A 237 -2.05 -1.21 26.33
C LEU A 237 -1.89 -2.12 25.09
N PHE A 238 -1.36 -1.57 24.00
CA PHE A 238 -1.10 -2.29 22.75
C PHE A 238 0.33 -2.89 22.69
N THR A 239 1.19 -2.60 23.66
CA THR A 239 2.58 -3.08 23.63
C THR A 239 2.65 -4.55 24.03
N LEU A 240 3.27 -5.39 23.19
CA LEU A 240 3.61 -6.77 23.52
C LEU A 240 4.83 -6.79 24.43
N LEU A 241 4.62 -7.20 25.67
CA LEU A 241 5.66 -7.24 26.69
C LEU A 241 6.02 -8.68 27.05
N ASN A 242 7.32 -8.91 27.26
CA ASN A 242 7.82 -10.09 27.94
C ASN A 242 8.17 -9.71 29.37
N THR A 243 7.34 -10.10 30.33
CA THR A 243 7.65 -9.91 31.75
C THR A 243 7.27 -11.16 32.54
N LYS A 244 7.93 -11.35 33.70
CA LYS A 244 7.59 -12.44 34.63
C LYS A 244 6.11 -12.43 35.05
N LYS A 245 5.46 -11.26 35.04
CA LYS A 245 4.07 -11.06 35.49
C LYS A 245 3.04 -11.09 34.35
N SER A 246 3.41 -10.67 33.13
CA SER A 246 2.54 -10.61 31.95
C SER A 246 2.70 -11.78 30.99
N GLY A 247 3.62 -12.72 31.29
CA GLY A 247 4.04 -13.78 30.39
C GLY A 247 4.97 -13.29 29.27
N PHE A 248 5.40 -14.22 28.42
CA PHE A 248 6.25 -13.97 27.26
C PHE A 248 5.40 -13.67 26.01
N LYS A 249 4.49 -12.69 26.10
CA LYS A 249 3.49 -12.39 25.05
C LYS A 249 4.11 -12.05 23.70
N LYS A 250 5.24 -11.34 23.70
CA LYS A 250 5.97 -11.00 22.48
C LYS A 250 6.60 -12.24 21.84
N ASP A 251 7.13 -13.15 22.66
CA ASP A 251 7.70 -14.41 22.16
C ASP A 251 6.60 -15.34 21.63
N ILE A 252 5.46 -15.41 22.32
CA ILE A 252 4.28 -16.18 21.84
C ILE A 252 3.84 -15.66 20.47
N PHE A 253 3.69 -14.35 20.31
CA PHE A 253 3.33 -13.74 19.03
C PHE A 253 4.30 -14.13 17.91
N LEU A 254 5.61 -13.97 18.16
CA LEU A 254 6.64 -14.30 17.17
C LEU A 254 6.72 -15.81 16.90
N GLN A 255 6.56 -16.65 17.93
CA GLN A 255 6.54 -18.10 17.80
C GLN A 255 5.34 -18.57 16.98
N THR A 256 4.16 -17.96 17.18
CA THR A 256 2.98 -18.20 16.34
C THR A 256 3.33 -17.95 14.88
N LEU A 257 3.88 -16.77 14.55
CA LEU A 257 4.28 -16.45 13.17
C LEU A 257 5.36 -17.39 12.63
N LYS A 258 6.31 -17.81 13.47
CA LYS A 258 7.40 -18.73 13.08
C LYS A 258 6.91 -20.13 12.73
N ASN A 259 5.86 -20.57 13.39
CA ASN A 259 5.28 -21.91 13.25
C ASN A 259 4.24 -22.01 12.13
N VAL A 260 3.85 -20.89 11.51
CA VAL A 260 2.92 -20.88 10.38
C VAL A 260 3.52 -21.66 9.20
N LYS A 261 2.72 -22.56 8.63
CA LYS A 261 2.95 -23.17 7.31
C LYS A 261 1.85 -22.75 6.36
N MET A 262 2.26 -22.35 5.16
CA MET A 262 1.33 -21.94 4.10
C MET A 262 1.46 -22.88 2.90
N PRO A 263 0.38 -23.05 2.10
CA PRO A 263 0.47 -23.74 0.83
C PRO A 263 1.54 -23.11 -0.08
N ASP A 264 2.16 -23.94 -0.91
CA ASP A 264 3.11 -23.43 -1.90
C ASP A 264 2.43 -22.43 -2.86
N GLY A 265 3.18 -21.43 -3.29
CA GLY A 265 2.66 -20.32 -4.10
C GLY A 265 1.75 -19.31 -3.39
N TYR A 266 1.27 -19.60 -2.17
CA TYR A 266 0.37 -18.68 -1.45
C TYR A 266 1.11 -17.54 -0.75
N ALA A 267 2.22 -17.82 -0.04
CA ALA A 267 3.02 -16.82 0.65
C ALA A 267 4.49 -17.23 0.66
N SER A 268 5.39 -16.28 0.94
CA SER A 268 6.79 -16.64 1.18
C SER A 268 6.95 -17.34 2.55
N ASN A 269 8.12 -17.94 2.79
CA ASN A 269 8.40 -18.59 4.07
C ASN A 269 8.61 -17.56 5.19
N ILE A 270 7.50 -17.12 5.81
CA ILE A 270 7.45 -16.14 6.90
C ILE A 270 8.30 -16.56 8.10
N SER A 271 8.48 -17.87 8.34
CA SER A 271 9.35 -18.38 9.40
C SER A 271 10.77 -17.82 9.33
N ARG A 272 11.30 -17.61 8.10
CA ARG A 272 12.64 -17.04 7.87
C ARG A 272 12.74 -15.56 8.24
N CYS A 273 11.60 -14.86 8.32
CA CYS A 273 11.54 -13.46 8.71
C CYS A 273 11.50 -13.28 10.23
N VAL A 274 11.30 -14.33 11.02
CA VAL A 274 11.17 -14.25 12.47
C VAL A 274 12.51 -14.49 13.18
N ASP A 275 13.00 -13.47 13.89
CA ASP A 275 14.17 -13.57 14.76
C ASP A 275 13.72 -13.55 16.23
N LEU A 276 13.66 -14.74 16.83
CA LEU A 276 13.29 -14.90 18.24
C LEU A 276 14.37 -14.39 19.20
N LYS A 277 15.65 -14.37 18.79
CA LYS A 277 16.73 -13.90 19.66
C LYS A 277 16.67 -12.39 19.82
N GLN A 278 16.43 -11.69 18.71
CA GLN A 278 16.27 -10.23 18.72
C GLN A 278 14.82 -9.77 18.92
N GLN A 279 13.88 -10.71 19.06
CA GLN A 279 12.46 -10.47 19.22
C GLN A 279 11.90 -9.48 18.18
N ASN A 280 12.23 -9.70 16.90
CA ASN A 280 11.83 -8.81 15.81
C ASN A 280 11.51 -9.58 14.51
N LEU A 281 11.00 -8.83 13.53
CA LEU A 281 10.71 -9.31 12.19
C LEU A 281 11.65 -8.62 11.19
N LYS A 282 12.36 -9.42 10.40
CA LYS A 282 13.37 -8.97 9.43
C LYS A 282 13.01 -9.40 8.02
N SER A 283 13.42 -8.57 7.05
CA SER A 283 13.43 -8.91 5.61
C SER A 283 12.08 -9.36 5.02
N MET A 284 10.96 -8.90 5.60
CA MET A 284 9.64 -9.16 5.04
C MET A 284 9.41 -8.36 3.74
N LYS A 285 8.89 -9.03 2.72
CA LYS A 285 8.47 -8.40 1.46
C LYS A 285 7.08 -7.79 1.61
N ARG A 286 6.67 -7.00 0.61
CA ARG A 286 5.36 -6.32 0.60
C ARG A 286 4.20 -7.30 0.70
N HIS A 287 4.28 -8.37 -0.09
CA HIS A 287 3.32 -9.46 -0.06
C HIS A 287 3.24 -10.12 1.33
N ASP A 288 4.35 -10.28 2.04
CA ASP A 288 4.34 -10.88 3.38
C ASP A 288 3.59 -10.01 4.39
N PHE A 289 3.70 -8.68 4.27
CA PHE A 289 2.92 -7.75 5.09
C PHE A 289 1.42 -7.78 4.78
N HIS A 290 1.04 -8.02 3.53
CA HIS A 290 -0.36 -8.22 3.13
C HIS A 290 -0.93 -9.50 3.77
N ILE A 291 -0.23 -10.63 3.66
CA ILE A 291 -0.62 -11.89 4.31
C ILE A 291 -0.67 -11.72 5.85
N LEU A 292 0.30 -11.01 6.42
CA LEU A 292 0.32 -10.71 7.84
C LEU A 292 -0.89 -9.87 8.24
N MET A 293 -1.18 -8.78 7.52
CA MET A 293 -2.29 -7.88 7.86
C MET A 293 -3.65 -8.56 7.77
N GLN A 294 -3.90 -9.31 6.69
CA GLN A 294 -5.24 -9.85 6.40
C GLN A 294 -5.54 -11.17 7.11
N HIS A 295 -4.52 -11.99 7.34
CA HIS A 295 -4.72 -13.37 7.80
C HIS A 295 -4.02 -13.67 9.12
N LEU A 296 -2.72 -13.38 9.25
CA LEU A 296 -1.95 -13.87 10.40
C LEU A 296 -2.07 -12.99 11.63
N LEU A 297 -2.13 -11.67 11.48
CA LEU A 297 -2.21 -10.72 12.59
C LEU A 297 -3.46 -10.99 13.45
N PRO A 298 -4.69 -11.13 12.89
CA PRO A 298 -5.89 -11.47 13.66
C PRO A 298 -5.82 -12.76 14.46
N ILE A 299 -4.95 -13.70 14.07
CA ILE A 299 -4.75 -14.99 14.73
C ILE A 299 -3.69 -14.84 15.82
N ALA A 300 -2.55 -14.24 15.46
CA ALA A 300 -1.38 -14.12 16.32
C ALA A 300 -1.63 -13.21 17.54
N ILE A 301 -2.57 -12.26 17.48
CA ILE A 301 -2.82 -11.32 18.58
C ILE A 301 -3.84 -11.79 19.62
N ARG A 302 -4.67 -12.82 19.31
CA ARG A 302 -5.87 -13.16 20.11
C ARG A 302 -5.58 -13.39 21.59
N ASN A 303 -4.48 -14.08 21.89
CA ASN A 303 -4.13 -14.49 23.26
C ASN A 303 -3.00 -13.66 23.88
N VAL A 304 -2.53 -12.60 23.19
CA VAL A 304 -1.36 -11.82 23.63
C VAL A 304 -1.70 -10.35 23.90
N LEU A 305 -2.71 -9.78 23.24
CA LEU A 305 -3.19 -8.41 23.48
C LEU A 305 -4.47 -8.39 24.31
N LEU A 306 -4.80 -7.23 24.88
CA LEU A 306 -6.08 -7.00 25.57
C LEU A 306 -7.24 -7.00 24.56
N ASP A 307 -8.40 -7.52 24.96
CA ASP A 307 -9.58 -7.71 24.09
C ASP A 307 -9.96 -6.45 23.31
N LYS A 308 -9.95 -5.29 23.97
CA LYS A 308 -10.26 -4.00 23.30
C LYS A 308 -9.26 -3.62 22.21
N VAL A 309 -7.98 -3.99 22.34
CA VAL A 309 -6.96 -3.75 21.30
C VAL A 309 -7.09 -4.80 20.21
N THR A 310 -7.24 -6.06 20.61
CA THR A 310 -7.44 -7.21 19.72
C THR A 310 -8.62 -6.99 18.79
N ALA A 311 -9.79 -6.61 19.31
CA ALA A 311 -11.00 -6.38 18.51
C ALA A 311 -10.78 -5.33 17.42
N VAL A 312 -10.16 -4.20 17.77
CA VAL A 312 -9.93 -3.08 16.84
C VAL A 312 -8.94 -3.48 15.74
N LEU A 313 -7.88 -4.22 16.08
CA LEU A 313 -6.92 -4.71 15.08
C LEU A 313 -7.52 -5.80 14.18
N ILE A 314 -8.38 -6.66 14.72
CA ILE A 314 -9.13 -7.65 13.91
C ILE A 314 -10.05 -6.93 12.93
N GLU A 315 -10.75 -5.88 13.34
CA GLU A 315 -11.60 -5.09 12.44
C GLU A 315 -10.78 -4.36 11.37
N LEU A 316 -9.60 -3.83 11.71
CA LEU A 316 -8.68 -3.23 10.72
C LEU A 316 -8.20 -4.28 9.69
N SER A 317 -7.82 -5.47 10.14
CA SER A 317 -7.46 -6.58 9.26
C SER A 317 -8.62 -7.04 8.38
N SER A 318 -9.82 -7.10 8.97
CA SER A 318 -11.06 -7.44 8.26
C SER A 318 -11.38 -6.43 7.17
N PHE A 319 -11.11 -5.14 7.40
CA PHE A 319 -11.24 -4.09 6.39
C PHE A 319 -10.40 -4.37 5.15
N PHE A 320 -9.08 -4.56 5.31
CA PHE A 320 -8.20 -4.85 4.18
C PHE A 320 -8.56 -6.14 3.47
N ARG A 321 -8.91 -7.18 4.23
CA ARG A 321 -9.32 -8.48 3.66
C ARG A 321 -10.58 -8.37 2.81
N GLN A 322 -11.60 -7.63 3.26
CA GLN A 322 -12.84 -7.45 2.51
C GLN A 322 -12.65 -6.54 1.30
N LEU A 323 -11.83 -5.49 1.43
CA LEU A 323 -11.48 -4.62 0.30
C LEU A 323 -10.75 -5.37 -0.82
N CYS A 324 -9.96 -6.39 -0.46
CA CYS A 324 -9.21 -7.23 -1.41
C CYS A 324 -9.99 -8.48 -1.87
N ALA A 325 -11.30 -8.56 -1.60
CA ALA A 325 -12.11 -9.68 -2.07
C ALA A 325 -12.18 -9.72 -3.60
N LYS A 326 -12.32 -10.92 -4.17
CA LYS A 326 -12.39 -11.12 -5.64
C LYS A 326 -13.63 -10.50 -6.29
N SER A 327 -14.71 -10.40 -5.52
CA SER A 327 -15.96 -9.78 -5.90
C SER A 327 -16.32 -8.73 -4.86
N LEU A 328 -16.73 -7.55 -5.32
CA LEU A 328 -17.10 -6.43 -4.49
C LEU A 328 -18.53 -6.00 -4.85
N SER A 329 -19.34 -5.77 -3.84
CA SER A 329 -20.66 -5.15 -3.95
C SER A 329 -20.57 -3.69 -3.50
N PRO A 330 -21.08 -2.71 -4.27
CA PRO A 330 -21.09 -1.31 -3.85
C PRO A 330 -21.76 -1.10 -2.48
N LEU A 331 -22.86 -1.80 -2.21
CA LEU A 331 -23.56 -1.73 -0.92
C LEU A 331 -22.70 -2.26 0.24
N ASP A 332 -21.94 -3.32 0.01
CA ASP A 332 -21.03 -3.85 1.02
C ASP A 332 -19.84 -2.93 1.23
N LEU A 333 -19.37 -2.22 0.19
CA LEU A 333 -18.34 -1.19 0.32
C LEU A 333 -18.81 0.01 1.14
N ASP A 334 -20.07 0.44 1.04
CA ASP A 334 -20.64 1.49 1.90
C ASP A 334 -20.65 1.07 3.38
N ARG A 335 -21.08 -0.16 3.66
CA ARG A 335 -21.06 -0.74 5.01
C ARG A 335 -19.63 -0.89 5.53
N LEU A 336 -18.73 -1.36 4.68
CA LEU A 336 -17.30 -1.53 4.99
C LEU A 336 -16.65 -0.20 5.37
N GLN A 337 -16.93 0.87 4.61
CA GLN A 337 -16.43 2.21 4.85
C GLN A 337 -16.97 2.79 6.17
N SER A 338 -18.27 2.64 6.42
CA SER A 338 -18.90 3.08 7.68
C SER A 338 -18.26 2.39 8.90
N ARG A 339 -18.06 1.07 8.83
CA ARG A 339 -17.39 0.30 9.88
C ARG A 339 -15.92 0.69 10.03
N TYR A 340 -15.22 0.93 8.92
CA TYR A 340 -13.84 1.39 8.92
C TYR A 340 -13.67 2.69 9.71
N PHE A 341 -14.57 3.67 9.54
CA PHE A 341 -14.49 4.92 10.29
C PHE A 341 -14.65 4.69 11.81
N ILE A 342 -15.54 3.78 12.22
CA ILE A 342 -15.65 3.38 13.64
C ILE A 342 -14.33 2.76 14.14
N THR A 343 -13.73 1.86 13.36
CA THR A 343 -12.43 1.24 13.67
C THR A 343 -11.31 2.26 13.81
N MET A 344 -11.23 3.23 12.89
CA MET A 344 -10.23 4.30 12.93
C MET A 344 -10.37 5.19 14.16
N ASN A 345 -11.60 5.49 14.57
CA ASN A 345 -11.85 6.25 15.79
C ASN A 345 -11.45 5.47 17.05
N HIS A 346 -11.68 4.17 17.10
CA HIS A 346 -11.17 3.33 18.18
C HIS A 346 -9.65 3.23 18.19
N LEU A 347 -9.00 3.10 17.01
CA LEU A 347 -7.55 3.18 16.91
C LEU A 347 -7.05 4.51 17.44
N GLU A 348 -7.72 5.61 17.11
CA GLU A 348 -7.33 6.95 17.56
C GLU A 348 -7.33 7.00 19.07
N MET A 349 -8.38 6.50 19.74
CA MET A 349 -8.47 6.42 21.20
C MET A 349 -7.37 5.57 21.86
N LEU A 350 -6.88 4.52 21.18
CA LEU A 350 -5.94 3.56 21.75
C LEU A 350 -4.47 3.88 21.46
N PHE A 351 -4.16 4.34 20.25
CA PHE A 351 -2.80 4.53 19.76
C PHE A 351 -2.35 5.99 19.77
N SER A 352 -1.04 6.21 19.81
CA SER A 352 -0.46 7.55 19.75
C SER A 352 -0.75 8.25 18.40
N PRO A 353 -0.94 9.59 18.38
CA PRO A 353 -1.06 10.42 17.17
C PRO A 353 -0.07 10.11 16.05
N THR A 354 1.15 9.72 16.41
CA THR A 354 2.23 9.33 15.50
C THR A 354 1.90 8.11 14.62
N LEU A 355 0.94 7.28 15.00
CA LEU A 355 0.44 6.18 14.16
C LEU A 355 -0.28 6.71 12.91
N PHE A 356 -1.00 7.82 13.04
CA PHE A 356 -1.86 8.42 12.02
C PHE A 356 -1.05 9.21 10.98
N THR A 357 -0.14 8.51 10.32
CA THR A 357 0.61 9.01 9.17
C THR A 357 -0.29 9.21 7.96
N ILE A 358 0.22 9.90 6.92
CA ILE A 358 -0.54 10.05 5.67
C ILE A 358 -0.96 8.71 5.07
N MET A 359 -0.11 7.67 5.14
CA MET A 359 -0.48 6.34 4.62
C MET A 359 -1.66 5.73 5.38
N VAL A 360 -1.79 6.00 6.68
CA VAL A 360 -2.96 5.57 7.46
C VAL A 360 -4.17 6.39 7.06
N HIS A 361 -4.04 7.71 6.92
CA HIS A 361 -5.15 8.55 6.48
C HIS A 361 -5.71 8.16 5.11
N LEU A 362 -4.85 7.86 4.13
CA LEU A 362 -5.29 7.46 2.79
C LEU A 362 -6.20 6.22 2.78
N THR A 363 -6.14 5.38 3.83
CA THR A 363 -7.03 4.21 3.91
C THR A 363 -8.52 4.57 3.97
N CYS A 364 -8.88 5.79 4.36
CA CYS A 364 -10.27 6.25 4.35
C CYS A 364 -10.87 6.43 2.96
N HIS A 365 -10.04 6.56 1.92
CA HIS A 365 -10.49 6.75 0.53
C HIS A 365 -10.56 5.45 -0.26
N LEU A 366 -9.97 4.36 0.25
CA LEU A 366 -9.83 3.12 -0.51
C LEU A 366 -11.15 2.45 -0.88
N ALA A 367 -12.16 2.54 -0.01
CA ALA A 367 -13.49 1.99 -0.30
C ALA A 367 -14.15 2.74 -1.47
N ASP A 368 -14.04 4.07 -1.51
CA ASP A 368 -14.57 4.88 -2.61
C ASP A 368 -13.77 4.67 -3.90
N GLU A 369 -12.44 4.55 -3.81
CA GLU A 369 -11.61 4.17 -4.97
C GLU A 369 -12.00 2.79 -5.51
N ALA A 370 -12.31 1.82 -4.66
CA ALA A 370 -12.79 0.50 -5.08
C ALA A 370 -14.19 0.55 -5.72
N LYS A 371 -15.09 1.44 -5.26
CA LYS A 371 -16.41 1.65 -5.92
C LYS A 371 -16.23 2.17 -7.35
N LEU A 372 -15.25 3.05 -7.57
CA LEU A 372 -15.00 3.65 -8.89
C LEU A 372 -14.14 2.76 -9.80
N GLY A 373 -13.10 2.13 -9.25
CA GLY A 373 -12.10 1.35 -10.00
C GLY A 373 -12.39 -0.15 -10.07
N GLY A 374 -13.38 -0.65 -9.32
CA GLY A 374 -13.69 -2.07 -9.22
C GLY A 374 -12.73 -2.86 -8.33
N PRO A 375 -12.72 -4.21 -8.47
CA PRO A 375 -11.90 -5.09 -7.65
C PRO A 375 -10.40 -4.78 -7.70
N GLN A 376 -9.76 -4.85 -6.53
CA GLN A 376 -8.33 -4.54 -6.35
C GLN A 376 -7.41 -5.45 -7.16
N GLN A 377 -7.89 -6.63 -7.57
CA GLN A 377 -7.12 -7.57 -8.38
C GLN A 377 -6.60 -6.97 -9.70
N CYS A 378 -7.37 -6.08 -10.31
CA CYS A 378 -7.01 -5.39 -11.56
C CYS A 378 -6.07 -4.19 -11.34
N GLN A 379 -5.79 -3.85 -10.07
CA GLN A 379 -5.04 -2.65 -9.67
C GLN A 379 -3.75 -3.01 -8.92
N TRP A 380 -3.46 -4.30 -8.75
CA TRP A 380 -2.24 -4.73 -8.09
C TRP A 380 -1.00 -4.37 -8.90
N MET A 381 -0.02 -3.77 -8.22
CA MET A 381 1.31 -3.55 -8.78
C MET A 381 2.22 -4.79 -8.70
N TYR A 382 1.79 -5.90 -8.08
CA TYR A 382 2.61 -7.11 -7.97
C TYR A 382 3.13 -7.64 -9.32
N PRO A 383 2.31 -7.79 -10.38
CA PRO A 383 2.79 -8.29 -11.68
C PRO A 383 3.78 -7.31 -12.31
N ILE A 384 3.45 -6.01 -12.27
CA ILE A 384 4.28 -4.94 -12.82
C ILE A 384 5.64 -4.87 -12.12
N GLU A 385 5.67 -4.89 -10.78
CA GLU A 385 6.92 -4.86 -10.04
C GLU A 385 7.77 -6.11 -10.21
N ARG A 386 7.13 -7.28 -10.37
CA ARG A 386 7.84 -8.52 -10.70
C ARG A 386 8.48 -8.43 -12.08
N TYR A 387 7.76 -7.87 -13.05
CA TYR A 387 8.25 -7.66 -14.41
C TYR A 387 9.40 -6.64 -14.44
N LEU A 388 9.27 -5.50 -13.76
CA LEU A 388 10.36 -4.54 -13.61
C LEU A 388 11.57 -5.14 -12.87
N GLY A 389 11.33 -6.05 -11.92
CA GLY A 389 12.38 -6.83 -11.27
C GLY A 389 13.14 -7.76 -12.23
N HIS A 390 12.43 -8.36 -13.19
CA HIS A 390 13.01 -9.15 -14.27
C HIS A 390 13.87 -8.27 -15.20
N PHE A 391 13.35 -7.13 -15.64
CA PHE A 391 14.14 -6.17 -16.44
C PHE A 391 15.37 -5.64 -15.72
N LYS A 392 15.29 -5.45 -14.41
CA LYS A 392 16.45 -5.08 -13.62
C LYS A 392 17.58 -6.11 -13.73
N SER A 393 17.28 -7.39 -13.96
CA SER A 393 18.30 -8.42 -14.17
C SER A 393 19.06 -8.29 -15.49
N TYR A 394 18.52 -7.55 -16.47
CA TYR A 394 19.20 -7.25 -17.74
C TYR A 394 20.21 -6.14 -17.64
N VAL A 395 20.18 -5.33 -16.58
CA VAL A 395 21.11 -4.22 -16.41
C VAL A 395 22.52 -4.75 -16.11
N ARG A 396 23.28 -5.03 -17.17
CA ARG A 396 24.69 -5.44 -17.11
C ARG A 396 25.62 -4.25 -17.05
N ASN A 397 25.23 -3.11 -17.64
CA ASN A 397 25.96 -1.86 -17.57
C ASN A 397 25.13 -0.77 -16.86
N MET A 398 25.51 -0.42 -15.63
CA MET A 398 24.83 0.61 -14.85
C MET A 398 24.99 2.03 -15.43
N SER A 399 25.97 2.26 -16.31
CA SER A 399 26.18 3.54 -16.98
C SER A 399 25.21 3.75 -18.16
N GLN A 400 24.62 2.67 -18.68
CA GLN A 400 23.67 2.68 -19.79
C GLN A 400 22.54 1.66 -19.52
N PRO A 401 21.74 1.86 -18.46
CA PRO A 401 20.77 0.87 -18.01
C PRO A 401 19.66 0.65 -19.03
N GLU A 402 19.20 1.70 -19.73
CA GLU A 402 18.16 1.61 -20.75
C GLU A 402 18.62 0.75 -21.95
N GLY A 403 19.85 0.99 -22.44
CA GLY A 403 20.45 0.19 -23.51
C GLY A 403 20.65 -1.27 -23.11
N SER A 404 21.09 -1.52 -21.86
CA SER A 404 21.24 -2.89 -21.34
C SER A 404 19.91 -3.64 -21.26
N ILE A 405 18.83 -2.95 -20.85
CA ILE A 405 17.48 -3.53 -20.80
C ILE A 405 16.99 -3.84 -22.21
N ALA A 406 17.15 -2.91 -23.16
CA ALA A 406 16.73 -3.10 -24.55
C ALA A 406 17.44 -4.30 -25.20
N GLU A 407 18.76 -4.40 -25.04
CA GLU A 407 19.55 -5.52 -25.54
C GLU A 407 19.12 -6.85 -24.88
N GLY A 408 18.99 -6.88 -23.56
CA GLY A 408 18.57 -8.07 -22.82
C GLY A 408 17.16 -8.54 -23.18
N TYR A 409 16.25 -7.58 -23.40
CA TYR A 409 14.89 -7.86 -23.85
C TYR A 409 14.88 -8.45 -25.25
N LEU A 410 15.57 -7.82 -26.21
CA LEU A 410 15.67 -8.32 -27.59
C LEU A 410 16.26 -9.73 -27.64
N ALA A 411 17.27 -10.00 -26.81
CA ALA A 411 17.84 -11.34 -26.69
C ALA A 411 16.84 -12.36 -26.13
N GLU A 412 16.10 -12.03 -25.06
CA GLU A 412 15.08 -12.93 -24.51
C GLU A 412 13.94 -13.17 -25.52
N ASP A 413 13.50 -12.14 -26.23
CA ASP A 413 12.41 -12.23 -27.21
C ASP A 413 12.81 -13.07 -28.43
N ALA A 414 14.01 -12.84 -28.98
CA ALA A 414 14.56 -13.64 -30.08
C ALA A 414 14.72 -15.12 -29.69
N LEU A 415 15.22 -15.40 -28.48
CA LEU A 415 15.33 -16.78 -27.97
C LEU A 415 13.96 -17.42 -27.74
N THR A 416 12.99 -16.63 -27.26
CA THR A 416 11.60 -17.08 -27.08
C THR A 416 10.97 -17.44 -28.42
N PHE A 417 11.14 -16.61 -29.46
CA PHE A 417 10.68 -16.90 -30.80
C PHE A 417 11.33 -18.17 -31.37
N CYS A 418 12.67 -18.28 -31.30
CA CYS A 418 13.39 -19.48 -31.74
C CYS A 418 12.92 -20.75 -31.00
N SER A 419 12.56 -20.64 -29.72
CA SER A 419 12.09 -21.79 -28.93
C SER A 419 10.80 -22.42 -29.44
N GLN A 420 9.98 -21.68 -30.20
CA GLN A 420 8.76 -22.22 -30.80
C GLN A 420 9.03 -23.20 -31.95
N TYR A 421 10.25 -23.21 -32.49
CA TYR A 421 10.65 -24.04 -33.63
C TYR A 421 11.67 -25.13 -33.27
N ILE A 422 12.04 -25.25 -31.99
CA ILE A 422 13.04 -26.22 -31.52
C ILE A 422 12.38 -27.24 -30.59
N GLU A 423 12.37 -28.50 -31.03
CA GLU A 423 11.85 -29.63 -30.25
C GLU A 423 12.96 -30.30 -29.41
N GLY A 424 12.58 -30.92 -28.28
CA GLY A 424 13.49 -31.76 -27.48
C GLY A 424 14.42 -31.01 -26.51
N ILE A 425 14.28 -29.69 -26.35
CA ILE A 425 15.05 -28.89 -25.38
C ILE A 425 14.14 -28.38 -24.26
N GLU A 426 14.62 -28.44 -23.02
CA GLU A 426 13.94 -27.84 -21.87
C GLU A 426 14.02 -26.30 -21.97
N ILE A 427 12.88 -25.67 -22.26
CA ILE A 427 12.75 -24.21 -22.35
C ILE A 427 11.99 -23.66 -21.14
N ARG A 428 12.07 -22.35 -20.90
CA ARG A 428 11.40 -21.68 -19.76
C ARG A 428 9.90 -21.99 -19.67
N PHE A 429 9.24 -22.23 -20.82
CA PHE A 429 7.81 -22.54 -20.91
C PHE A 429 7.48 -24.01 -20.62
N ASN A 430 8.42 -24.93 -20.85
CA ASN A 430 8.20 -26.38 -20.71
C ASN A 430 8.86 -26.94 -19.44
N ARG A 431 9.70 -26.14 -18.77
CA ARG A 431 10.33 -26.48 -17.51
C ARG A 431 9.27 -26.62 -16.40
N PRO A 432 9.15 -27.80 -15.78
CA PRO A 432 8.26 -28.00 -14.64
C PRO A 432 8.60 -27.00 -13.54
N ARG A 433 7.59 -26.34 -12.96
CA ARG A 433 7.83 -25.50 -11.78
C ARG A 433 8.21 -26.42 -10.61
N HIS A 434 8.97 -25.91 -9.65
CA HIS A 434 9.71 -26.71 -8.67
C HIS A 434 8.85 -27.64 -7.77
N VAL A 435 7.52 -27.63 -7.86
CA VAL A 435 6.61 -28.63 -7.26
C VAL A 435 5.30 -28.75 -8.06
N ASP A 436 5.31 -29.29 -9.27
CA ASP A 436 4.08 -29.80 -9.91
C ASP A 436 3.71 -31.17 -9.29
N ASN A 437 3.21 -31.16 -8.06
CA ASN A 437 2.56 -32.32 -7.44
C ASN A 437 1.04 -32.24 -7.63
N PHE A 438 0.59 -31.99 -8.87
CA PHE A 438 -0.77 -32.38 -9.22
C PHE A 438 -0.80 -33.92 -9.27
N PRO A 439 -1.88 -34.58 -8.80
CA PRO A 439 -2.03 -35.99 -9.05
C PRO A 439 -2.01 -36.16 -10.57
N VAL A 440 -0.97 -36.80 -11.10
CA VAL A 440 -1.07 -37.41 -12.42
C VAL A 440 -2.22 -38.39 -12.26
N ASP A 441 -3.29 -38.18 -13.01
CA ASP A 441 -4.45 -39.06 -13.06
C ASP A 441 -4.01 -40.42 -13.64
N ARG A 442 -3.33 -41.22 -12.83
CA ARG A 442 -3.18 -42.66 -13.03
C ARG A 442 -4.17 -43.30 -12.09
N GLY A 443 -5.22 -43.84 -12.70
CA GLY A 443 -6.36 -44.46 -12.04
C GLY A 443 -5.97 -45.25 -10.79
N SER A 444 -6.52 -44.82 -9.67
CA SER A 444 -6.65 -45.60 -8.45
C SER A 444 -7.82 -45.02 -7.70
N ALA A 445 -9.01 -45.57 -7.98
CA ALA A 445 -10.17 -45.42 -7.13
C ALA A 445 -9.79 -45.99 -5.75
N ASN A 446 -9.64 -45.12 -4.74
CA ASN A 446 -10.02 -45.33 -3.34
C ASN A 446 -9.34 -44.31 -2.40
N SER A 447 -9.89 -43.10 -2.32
CA SER A 447 -10.26 -42.40 -1.08
C SER A 447 -10.64 -40.95 -1.42
N SER A 448 -11.95 -40.69 -1.46
CA SER A 448 -12.53 -39.38 -1.71
C SER A 448 -12.43 -38.52 -0.44
N SER A 449 -11.28 -37.87 -0.23
CA SER A 449 -11.29 -36.60 0.51
C SER A 449 -11.78 -35.51 -0.44
N ILE A 450 -12.90 -34.86 -0.12
CA ILE A 450 -13.41 -33.66 -0.82
C ILE A 450 -12.35 -32.54 -0.88
N PHE A 451 -11.30 -32.64 -0.05
CA PHE A 451 -10.13 -31.77 -0.06
C PHE A 451 -8.84 -32.60 -0.19
N PRO A 452 -8.37 -32.90 -1.41
CA PRO A 452 -7.05 -33.48 -1.57
C PRO A 452 -6.00 -32.49 -1.05
N GLN A 453 -4.99 -32.99 -0.34
CA GLN A 453 -3.89 -32.16 0.16
C GLN A 453 -2.95 -31.84 -1.00
N VAL A 454 -3.19 -30.71 -1.67
CA VAL A 454 -2.37 -30.26 -2.81
C VAL A 454 -1.23 -29.36 -2.31
N GLY A 455 0.01 -29.75 -2.61
CA GLY A 455 1.24 -28.98 -2.32
C GLY A 455 1.91 -29.31 -0.98
N ASN A 456 3.23 -29.10 -0.93
CA ASN A 456 4.02 -29.20 0.31
C ASN A 456 3.98 -27.87 1.06
N GLY A 457 3.63 -27.89 2.35
CA GLY A 457 3.66 -26.69 3.18
C GLY A 457 5.08 -26.18 3.42
N LEU A 458 5.35 -24.92 3.07
CA LEU A 458 6.63 -24.26 3.37
C LEU A 458 6.59 -23.68 4.80
N GLY A 459 7.55 -24.06 5.66
CA GLY A 459 7.68 -23.52 7.04
C GLY A 459 8.57 -24.36 7.97
N ALA A 460 8.47 -24.15 9.30
CA ALA A 460 9.35 -24.76 10.31
C ALA A 460 9.20 -26.30 10.46
N ARG A 461 10.25 -27.00 10.95
CA ARG A 461 10.24 -28.45 11.25
C ARG A 461 9.27 -28.77 12.42
N PRO A 462 8.64 -29.96 12.45
CA PRO A 462 7.44 -30.20 13.25
C PRO A 462 7.72 -30.47 14.74
N GLU A 463 7.13 -29.67 15.63
CA GLU A 463 6.87 -30.04 17.04
C GLU A 463 5.47 -29.56 17.51
N SER A 464 4.90 -28.52 16.89
CA SER A 464 3.46 -28.18 16.95
C SER A 464 3.13 -27.21 15.81
N VAL A 465 2.14 -27.53 14.96
CA VAL A 465 1.92 -26.82 13.68
C VAL A 465 0.48 -26.34 13.57
N TYR A 466 0.30 -25.06 13.26
CA TYR A 466 -0.97 -24.50 12.81
C TYR A 466 -0.96 -24.48 11.27
N SER A 467 -1.87 -25.25 10.64
CA SER A 467 -2.07 -25.25 9.19
C SER A 467 -3.21 -24.30 8.85
N LEU A 468 -2.94 -23.28 8.05
CA LEU A 468 -3.99 -22.51 7.39
C LEU A 468 -4.29 -23.21 6.07
N ILE A 469 -5.43 -23.91 6.01
CA ILE A 469 -5.99 -24.41 4.75
C ILE A 469 -6.90 -23.31 4.21
N PRO A 470 -6.52 -22.59 3.14
CA PRO A 470 -7.47 -21.72 2.47
C PRO A 470 -8.54 -22.61 1.82
N GLY A 471 -9.81 -22.29 2.02
CA GLY A 471 -10.85 -22.73 1.09
C GLY A 471 -10.47 -22.22 -0.30
N LEU A 472 -10.13 -23.16 -1.18
CA LEU A 472 -9.91 -23.04 -2.64
C LEU A 472 -10.12 -21.64 -3.23
N LEU A 473 -9.03 -20.90 -3.46
CA LEU A 473 -9.01 -19.75 -4.37
C LEU A 473 -7.69 -19.65 -5.16
N LEU A 474 -7.10 -20.79 -5.52
CA LEU A 474 -6.14 -20.86 -6.63
C LEU A 474 -6.94 -20.85 -7.94
N LEU A 475 -6.99 -19.70 -8.60
CA LEU A 475 -7.25 -19.67 -10.03
C LEU A 475 -5.98 -19.13 -10.69
N HIS A 476 -5.55 -19.88 -11.68
CA HIS A 476 -4.38 -19.69 -12.50
C HIS A 476 -4.23 -18.24 -12.98
N TYR A 477 -3.03 -17.69 -12.83
CA TYR A 477 -2.50 -16.69 -13.74
C TYR A 477 -1.78 -17.44 -14.84
N ASP A 478 -2.51 -17.72 -15.92
CA ASP A 478 -2.05 -17.77 -17.30
C ASP A 478 -3.29 -17.94 -18.19
N VAL A 479 -3.20 -17.44 -19.42
CA VAL A 479 -4.10 -17.53 -20.58
C VAL A 479 -4.61 -16.17 -21.08
N MET A 480 -3.92 -15.74 -22.16
CA MET A 480 -4.35 -14.96 -23.31
C MET A 480 -4.32 -13.42 -23.24
N GLN A 481 -3.11 -12.90 -23.47
CA GLN A 481 -2.95 -11.93 -24.56
C GLN A 481 -2.85 -12.71 -25.88
N LEU A 482 -3.90 -12.60 -26.69
CA LEU A 482 -3.82 -12.53 -28.14
C LEU A 482 -4.56 -11.25 -28.55
#